data_AF-A0A932UGX8-F1
#
_entry.id   AF-A0A932UGX8-F1
#
_cell.length_a   1.000
_cell.length_b   1.000
_cell.length_c   1.000
_cell.angle_alpha   90.00
_cell.angle_beta   90.00
_cell.angle_gamma   90.00
#
_symmetry.space_group_name_H-M   'P 1'
#
loop_
_entity.id
_entity.type
_entity.pdbx_description
1 polymer ?
#
loop_
_entity_poly.entity_id
_entity_poly.type
_entity_poly.pdbx_seq_one_letter_code
_entity_poly.pdbx_strand_id
1 'polypeptide(L)'
;MSARHTYAALVAGAALGAWLLEPGLGFALVALAAAIASVWLGRKSLFAALLPGVLSLAGGIAAIHTALSVRRVETAWLATREALVDEGRRRLDRTLGDAVSLARNLAQRALAAGPAPPAAQFSALEAALRPGAPEHGVALLDATGRPVAWAGRHRVVPAPGGDDLVASISGFYAVQSARRQEEGWTGVGQVLLAADSAVPDLEGSVAARFARRTSTGLEFFPPGGARAEIEDVFDYCLPECRPAIGAADTLFS
;
A
#
# COMPACT_ATOMS: atom_id res chain seq x y z
N MET A 1 -4.44 40.96 -30.09
CA MET A 1 -5.13 39.83 -29.44
C MET A 1 -6.48 39.66 -30.10
N SER A 2 -6.79 38.47 -30.63
CA SER A 2 -8.05 38.24 -31.36
C SER A 2 -9.16 37.87 -30.36
N ALA A 3 -10.22 38.67 -30.29
CA ALA A 3 -11.35 38.49 -29.36
C ALA A 3 -11.91 37.05 -29.30
N ARG A 4 -11.75 36.27 -30.38
CA ARG A 4 -12.23 34.89 -30.50
C ARG A 4 -11.62 33.92 -29.48
N HIS A 5 -10.34 34.08 -29.10
CA HIS A 5 -9.73 33.15 -28.12
C HIS A 5 -10.19 33.43 -26.68
N THR A 6 -10.43 34.70 -26.34
CA THR A 6 -10.94 35.11 -25.02
C THR A 6 -12.37 34.64 -24.81
N TYR A 7 -13.22 34.70 -25.83
CA TYR A 7 -14.58 34.15 -25.76
C TYR A 7 -14.57 32.63 -25.55
N ALA A 8 -13.74 31.88 -26.26
CA ALA A 8 -13.65 30.44 -26.09
C ALA A 8 -13.17 30.03 -24.68
N ALA A 9 -12.19 30.76 -24.11
CA ALA A 9 -11.73 30.53 -22.74
C ALA A 9 -12.81 30.86 -21.69
N LEU A 10 -13.59 31.93 -21.88
CA LEU A 10 -14.71 32.27 -21.01
C LEU A 10 -15.82 31.22 -21.05
N VAL A 11 -16.16 30.71 -22.24
CA VAL A 11 -17.14 29.63 -22.40
C VAL A 11 -16.64 28.35 -21.72
N ALA A 12 -15.37 28.00 -21.86
CA ALA A 12 -14.79 26.86 -21.16
C ALA A 12 -14.87 27.01 -19.64
N GLY A 13 -14.55 28.20 -19.11
CA GLY A 13 -14.67 28.50 -17.68
C GLY A 13 -16.10 28.46 -17.17
N ALA A 14 -17.06 29.03 -17.90
CA ALA A 14 -18.46 29.02 -17.54
C ALA A 14 -19.06 27.60 -17.59
N ALA A 15 -18.70 26.81 -18.60
CA ALA A 15 -19.15 25.41 -18.72
C ALA A 15 -18.56 24.52 -17.60
N LEU A 16 -17.30 24.74 -17.21
CA LEU A 16 -16.70 24.09 -16.03
C LEU A 16 -17.38 24.52 -14.73
N GLY A 17 -17.70 25.81 -14.59
CA GLY A 17 -18.45 26.33 -13.45
C GLY A 17 -19.85 25.71 -13.35
N ALA A 18 -20.57 25.61 -14.47
CA ALA A 18 -21.87 24.96 -14.54
C ALA A 18 -21.77 23.45 -14.20
N TRP A 19 -20.74 22.77 -14.69
CA TRP A 19 -20.49 21.37 -14.36
C TRP A 19 -20.23 21.14 -12.86
N LEU A 20 -19.57 22.08 -12.16
CA LEU A 20 -19.36 21.99 -10.72
C LEU A 20 -20.67 22.12 -9.91
N LEU A 21 -21.68 22.81 -10.46
CA LEU A 21 -22.99 22.99 -9.83
C LEU A 21 -23.93 21.82 -10.15
N GLU A 22 -23.95 21.38 -11.40
CA GLU A 22 -24.74 20.25 -11.88
C GLU A 22 -23.85 19.29 -12.69
N PRO A 23 -23.29 18.25 -12.05
CA PRO A 23 -22.35 17.35 -12.71
C PRO A 23 -23.06 16.52 -13.77
N GLY A 24 -22.89 16.92 -15.04
CA GLY A 24 -23.48 16.25 -16.20
C GLY A 24 -22.54 16.16 -17.39
N LEU A 25 -22.65 15.08 -18.16
CA LEU A 25 -21.83 14.84 -19.37
C LEU A 25 -21.94 15.97 -20.41
N GLY A 26 -23.09 16.64 -20.49
CA GLY A 26 -23.32 17.76 -21.41
C GLY A 26 -22.38 18.93 -21.16
N PHE A 27 -22.30 19.42 -19.92
CA PHE A 27 -21.43 20.54 -19.56
C PHE A 27 -19.94 20.19 -19.69
N ALA A 28 -19.57 18.94 -19.37
CA ALA A 28 -18.20 18.45 -19.52
C ALA A 28 -17.72 18.42 -20.98
N LEU A 29 -18.58 18.00 -21.92
CA LEU A 29 -18.28 18.01 -23.36
C LEU A 29 -18.17 19.43 -23.91
N VAL A 30 -19.06 20.35 -23.49
CA VAL A 30 -19.01 21.77 -23.88
C VAL A 30 -17.72 22.42 -23.37
N ALA A 31 -17.33 22.16 -22.12
CA ALA A 31 -16.09 22.64 -21.54
C ALA A 31 -14.86 22.15 -22.33
N LEU A 32 -14.79 20.85 -22.66
CA LEU A 32 -13.68 20.29 -23.43
C LEU A 32 -13.62 20.87 -24.85
N ALA A 33 -14.75 20.95 -25.56
CA ALA A 33 -14.80 21.49 -26.91
C ALA A 33 -14.35 22.97 -26.95
N ALA A 34 -14.78 23.77 -25.97
CA ALA A 34 -14.37 25.17 -25.83
C ALA A 34 -12.88 25.31 -25.47
N ALA A 35 -12.33 24.40 -24.65
CA ALA A 35 -10.91 24.36 -24.32
C ALA A 35 -10.02 23.96 -25.52
N ILE A 36 -10.45 22.97 -26.33
CA ILE A 36 -9.75 22.61 -27.57
C ILE A 36 -9.75 23.78 -28.55
N ALA A 37 -10.90 24.46 -28.69
CA ALA A 37 -11.02 25.64 -29.54
C ALA A 37 -10.11 26.78 -29.08
N SER A 38 -10.01 27.04 -27.77
CA SER A 38 -9.17 28.11 -27.22
C SER A 38 -7.67 27.84 -27.47
N VAL A 39 -7.21 26.60 -27.29
CA VAL A 39 -5.83 26.17 -27.60
C VAL A 39 -5.54 26.28 -29.10
N TRP A 40 -6.46 25.81 -29.95
CA TRP A 40 -6.27 25.81 -31.40
C TRP A 40 -6.24 27.23 -31.99
N LEU A 41 -7.09 28.14 -31.49
CA LEU A 41 -7.12 29.55 -31.86
C LEU A 41 -5.94 30.35 -31.28
N GLY A 42 -5.40 29.91 -30.14
CA GLY A 42 -4.27 30.53 -29.44
C GLY A 42 -2.87 30.10 -29.91
N ARG A 43 -2.76 29.09 -30.79
CA ARG A 43 -1.49 28.41 -31.16
C ARG A 43 -0.34 29.29 -31.68
N LYS A 44 -0.62 30.54 -32.10
CA LYS A 44 0.40 31.49 -32.58
C LYS A 44 0.98 32.38 -31.47
N SER A 45 0.47 32.29 -30.24
CA SER A 45 0.89 33.08 -29.08
C SER A 45 1.54 32.15 -28.04
N LEU A 46 2.86 32.22 -27.90
CA LEU A 46 3.67 31.21 -27.22
C LEU A 46 3.53 31.18 -25.69
N PHE A 47 3.06 32.23 -25.03
CA PHE A 47 3.00 32.25 -23.55
C PHE A 47 1.68 32.78 -22.96
N ALA A 48 1.09 33.84 -23.52
CA ALA A 48 -0.08 34.48 -22.92
C ALA A 48 -1.41 33.71 -23.13
N ALA A 49 -1.48 32.80 -24.12
CA ALA A 49 -2.72 32.08 -24.46
C ALA A 49 -2.63 30.56 -24.20
N LEU A 50 -1.43 30.00 -24.12
CA LEU A 50 -1.23 28.55 -23.95
C LEU A 50 -1.51 28.08 -22.53
N LEU A 51 -1.05 28.81 -21.50
CA LEU A 51 -1.24 28.43 -20.10
C LEU A 51 -2.73 28.30 -19.69
N PRO A 52 -3.59 29.31 -19.95
CA PRO A 52 -5.02 29.18 -19.63
C PRO A 52 -5.71 28.13 -20.50
N GLY A 53 -5.31 27.98 -21.77
CA GLY A 53 -5.85 26.93 -22.65
C GLY A 53 -5.54 25.52 -22.15
N VAL A 54 -4.31 25.27 -21.69
CA VAL A 54 -3.89 23.98 -21.11
C VAL A 54 -4.62 23.70 -19.79
N LEU A 55 -4.78 24.70 -18.92
CA LEU A 55 -5.54 24.54 -17.67
C LEU A 55 -7.02 24.24 -17.93
N SER A 56 -7.66 24.95 -18.87
CA SER A 56 -9.04 24.66 -19.28
C SER A 56 -9.18 23.28 -19.91
N LEU A 57 -8.19 22.84 -20.69
CA LEU A 57 -8.17 21.51 -21.29
C LEU A 57 -8.03 20.42 -20.23
N ALA A 58 -7.12 20.57 -19.28
CA ALA A 58 -6.96 19.66 -18.15
C ALA A 58 -8.25 19.58 -17.31
N GLY A 59 -8.90 20.72 -17.05
CA GLY A 59 -10.19 20.79 -16.38
C GLY A 59 -11.31 20.06 -17.15
N GLY A 60 -11.41 20.27 -18.47
CA GLY A 60 -12.39 19.60 -19.32
C GLY A 60 -12.19 18.07 -19.39
N ILE A 61 -10.95 17.61 -19.48
CA ILE A 61 -10.59 16.19 -19.43
C ILE A 61 -10.98 15.59 -18.08
N ALA A 62 -10.64 16.24 -16.97
CA ALA A 62 -11.01 15.80 -15.63
C ALA A 62 -12.54 15.74 -15.46
N ALA A 63 -13.27 16.75 -15.92
CA ALA A 63 -14.73 16.79 -15.85
C ALA A 63 -15.39 15.64 -16.63
N ILE A 64 -14.91 15.35 -17.85
CA ILE A 64 -15.40 14.21 -18.64
C ILE A 64 -15.08 12.89 -17.96
N HIS A 65 -13.86 12.74 -17.45
CA HIS A 65 -13.47 11.52 -16.75
C HIS A 65 -14.37 11.27 -15.54
N THR A 66 -14.60 12.30 -14.72
CA THR A 66 -15.49 12.21 -13.56
C THR A 66 -16.93 11.93 -13.97
N ALA A 67 -17.47 12.61 -14.99
CA ALA A 67 -18.83 12.38 -15.46
C ALA A 67 -19.04 10.97 -16.02
N LEU A 68 -18.04 10.42 -16.72
CA LEU A 68 -18.06 9.03 -17.19
C LEU A 68 -17.93 8.03 -16.03
N SER A 69 -17.13 8.34 -15.01
CA SER A 69 -17.04 7.51 -13.80
C SER A 69 -18.35 7.48 -13.03
N VAL A 70 -19.00 8.63 -12.83
CA VAL A 70 -20.33 8.72 -12.20
C VAL A 70 -21.35 7.90 -12.99
N ARG A 71 -21.39 8.08 -14.32
CA ARG A 71 -22.31 7.32 -15.16
C ARG A 71 -22.05 5.81 -15.11
N ARG A 72 -20.78 5.38 -15.07
CA ARG A 72 -20.44 3.96 -14.88
C ARG A 72 -20.91 3.43 -13.54
N VAL A 73 -20.75 4.20 -12.48
CA VAL A 73 -21.27 3.88 -11.14
C VAL A 73 -22.79 3.74 -11.20
N GLU A 74 -23.50 4.66 -11.84
CA GLU A 74 -24.96 4.62 -11.96
C GLU A 74 -25.45 3.42 -12.80
N THR A 75 -24.82 3.14 -13.93
CA THR A 75 -25.29 2.10 -14.87
C THR A 75 -24.75 0.70 -14.59
N ALA A 76 -23.59 0.61 -13.93
CA ALA A 76 -22.82 -0.62 -13.78
C ALA A 76 -22.12 -0.66 -12.41
N TRP A 77 -22.86 -0.29 -11.35
CA TRP A 77 -22.35 -0.29 -9.98
C TRP A 77 -21.71 -1.62 -9.58
N LEU A 78 -22.39 -2.75 -9.84
CA LEU A 78 -21.91 -4.07 -9.46
C LEU A 78 -20.52 -4.38 -10.05
N ALA A 79 -20.35 -4.20 -11.37
CA ALA A 79 -19.07 -4.40 -12.04
C ALA A 79 -17.98 -3.43 -11.55
N THR A 80 -18.37 -2.18 -11.24
CA THR A 80 -17.43 -1.17 -10.70
C THR A 80 -16.99 -1.54 -9.29
N ARG A 81 -17.92 -1.99 -8.44
CA ARG A 81 -17.63 -2.48 -7.08
C ARG A 81 -16.68 -3.68 -7.13
N GLU A 82 -16.97 -4.68 -7.96
CA GLU A 82 -16.11 -5.86 -8.12
C GLU A 82 -14.69 -5.47 -8.53
N ALA A 83 -14.54 -4.59 -9.53
CA ALA A 83 -13.23 -4.11 -9.97
C ALA A 83 -12.45 -3.36 -8.87
N LEU A 84 -13.14 -2.55 -8.06
CA LEU A 84 -12.55 -1.84 -6.92
C LEU A 84 -12.12 -2.80 -5.81
N VAL A 85 -12.94 -3.79 -5.49
CA VAL A 85 -12.62 -4.84 -4.51
C VAL A 85 -11.41 -5.64 -4.98
N ASP A 86 -11.37 -6.05 -6.25
CA ASP A 86 -10.25 -6.79 -6.82
C ASP A 86 -8.94 -6.01 -6.80
N GLU A 87 -8.98 -4.72 -7.12
CA GLU A 87 -7.79 -3.87 -7.04
C GLU A 87 -7.35 -3.67 -5.58
N GLY A 88 -8.31 -3.47 -4.67
CA GLY A 88 -8.07 -3.42 -3.24
C GLY A 88 -7.37 -4.69 -2.74
N ARG A 89 -7.90 -5.86 -3.11
CA ARG A 89 -7.34 -7.18 -2.79
C ARG A 89 -5.93 -7.34 -3.34
N ARG A 90 -5.70 -7.05 -4.63
CA ARG A 90 -4.35 -7.10 -5.22
C ARG A 90 -3.37 -6.20 -4.51
N ARG A 91 -3.80 -5.02 -4.08
CA ARG A 91 -2.95 -4.06 -3.37
C ARG A 91 -2.63 -4.50 -1.95
N LEU A 92 -3.61 -5.07 -1.26
CA LEU A 92 -3.42 -5.69 0.06
C LEU A 92 -2.45 -6.88 -0.05
N ASP A 93 -2.70 -7.79 -1.00
CA ASP A 93 -1.88 -8.97 -1.25
C ASP A 93 -0.41 -8.59 -1.50
N ARG A 94 -0.19 -7.55 -2.31
CA ARG A 94 1.15 -7.03 -2.61
C ARG A 94 1.80 -6.42 -1.37
N THR A 95 1.04 -5.66 -0.57
CA THR A 95 1.54 -5.00 0.65
C THR A 95 1.94 -6.04 1.72
N LEU A 96 1.12 -7.05 1.93
CA LEU A 96 1.42 -8.14 2.87
C LEU A 96 2.56 -9.03 2.34
N GLY A 97 2.57 -9.30 1.04
CA GLY A 97 3.66 -10.03 0.39
C GLY A 97 5.01 -9.33 0.50
N ASP A 98 5.04 -8.00 0.38
CA ASP A 98 6.24 -7.18 0.59
C ASP A 98 6.72 -7.24 2.05
N ALA A 99 5.80 -7.24 3.02
CA ALA A 99 6.11 -7.38 4.44
C ALA A 99 6.70 -8.76 4.77
N VAL A 100 6.13 -9.83 4.22
CA VAL A 100 6.65 -11.20 4.38
C VAL A 100 8.01 -11.34 3.72
N SER A 101 8.16 -10.83 2.50
CA SER A 101 9.44 -10.81 1.80
C SER A 101 10.49 -10.02 2.58
N LEU A 102 10.11 -8.92 3.22
CA LEU A 102 10.99 -8.18 4.13
C LEU A 102 11.44 -9.03 5.31
N ALA A 103 10.51 -9.67 6.02
CA ALA A 103 10.85 -10.54 7.15
C ALA A 103 11.79 -11.68 6.73
N ARG A 104 11.48 -12.39 5.64
CA ARG A 104 12.30 -13.50 5.11
C ARG A 104 13.70 -13.04 4.71
N ASN A 105 13.82 -11.91 4.02
CA ASN A 105 15.11 -11.36 3.62
C ASN A 105 15.96 -10.94 4.84
N LEU A 106 15.34 -10.38 5.89
CA LEU A 106 16.04 -10.05 7.13
C LEU A 106 16.55 -11.31 7.83
N ALA A 107 15.71 -12.35 7.94
CA ALA A 107 16.10 -13.64 8.51
C ALA A 107 17.30 -14.26 7.77
N GLN A 108 17.25 -14.27 6.42
CA GLN A 108 18.34 -14.78 5.59
C GLN A 108 19.63 -13.98 5.78
N ARG A 109 19.55 -12.65 5.84
CA ARG A 109 20.73 -11.79 6.06
C ARG A 109 21.33 -11.98 7.44
N ALA A 110 20.49 -12.18 8.46
CA ALA A 110 20.97 -12.48 9.79
C ALA A 110 21.73 -13.80 9.83
N LEU A 111 21.16 -14.84 9.21
CA LEU A 111 21.78 -16.16 9.13
C LEU A 111 23.16 -16.09 8.44
N ALA A 112 23.26 -15.35 7.34
CA ALA A 112 24.52 -15.13 6.63
C ALA A 112 25.61 -14.42 7.48
N ALA A 113 25.20 -13.66 8.50
CA ALA A 113 26.14 -13.01 9.42
C ALA A 113 26.64 -13.97 10.52
N GLY A 114 26.01 -15.13 10.72
CA GLY A 114 26.32 -16.11 11.77
C GLY A 114 27.81 -16.39 11.97
N PRO A 115 28.56 -16.79 10.93
CA PRO A 115 29.98 -17.11 11.06
C PRO A 115 30.91 -15.93 11.36
N ALA A 116 30.43 -14.69 11.26
CA ALA A 116 31.26 -13.50 11.45
C ALA A 116 31.57 -13.23 12.93
N PRO A 117 32.65 -12.48 13.26
CA PRO A 117 32.91 -12.04 14.62
C PRO A 117 31.79 -11.12 15.16
N PRO A 118 31.57 -11.04 16.50
CA PRO A 118 30.44 -10.33 17.08
C PRO A 118 30.24 -8.89 16.60
N ALA A 119 31.31 -8.09 16.53
CA ALA A 119 31.21 -6.70 16.04
C ALA A 119 30.76 -6.62 14.57
N ALA A 120 31.18 -7.58 13.74
CA ALA A 120 30.77 -7.66 12.34
C ALA A 120 29.33 -8.16 12.20
N GLN A 121 28.85 -9.02 13.12
CA GLN A 121 27.44 -9.44 13.17
C GLN A 121 26.53 -8.22 13.38
N PHE A 122 26.76 -7.41 14.42
CA PHE A 122 25.95 -6.20 14.66
C PHE A 122 25.97 -5.24 13.47
N SER A 123 27.15 -5.00 12.89
CA SER A 123 27.28 -4.11 11.73
C SER A 123 26.52 -4.63 10.50
N ALA A 124 26.57 -5.94 10.25
CA ALA A 124 25.85 -6.58 9.16
C ALA A 124 24.33 -6.52 9.34
N LEU A 125 23.85 -6.72 10.58
CA LEU A 125 22.44 -6.62 10.91
C LEU A 125 21.90 -5.19 10.77
N GLU A 126 22.65 -4.19 11.20
CA GLU A 126 22.28 -2.78 11.04
C GLU A 126 22.21 -2.39 9.55
N ALA A 127 23.19 -2.83 8.75
CA ALA A 127 23.18 -2.64 7.30
C ALA A 127 22.05 -3.40 6.59
N ALA A 128 21.46 -4.42 7.23
CA ALA A 128 20.34 -5.16 6.67
C ALA A 128 19.01 -4.39 6.79
N LEU A 129 18.91 -3.41 7.69
CA LEU A 129 17.71 -2.60 7.87
C LEU A 129 17.44 -1.75 6.63
N ARG A 130 16.16 -1.56 6.30
CA ARG A 130 15.71 -0.79 5.13
C ARG A 130 15.05 0.52 5.55
N PRO A 131 15.71 1.68 5.36
CA PRO A 131 15.10 2.98 5.61
C PRO A 131 13.79 3.14 4.81
N GLY A 132 12.77 3.70 5.45
CA GLY A 132 11.47 3.93 4.81
C GLY A 132 10.60 2.68 4.65
N ALA A 133 11.05 1.47 5.00
CA ALA A 133 10.20 0.28 5.10
C ALA A 133 9.27 0.38 6.33
N PRO A 134 8.24 -0.49 6.46
CA PRO A 134 7.52 -0.67 7.72
C PRO A 134 8.47 -1.00 8.86
N GLU A 135 8.08 -0.74 10.11
CA GLU A 135 8.91 -1.04 11.27
C GLU A 135 9.32 -2.52 11.27
N HIS A 136 10.61 -2.76 11.44
CA HIS A 136 11.18 -4.09 11.39
C HIS A 136 12.40 -4.21 12.31
N GLY A 137 12.66 -5.45 12.70
CA GLY A 137 13.80 -5.85 13.51
C GLY A 137 14.42 -7.11 12.95
N VAL A 138 15.68 -7.33 13.26
CA VAL A 138 16.42 -8.51 12.85
C VAL A 138 17.31 -8.98 13.99
N ALA A 139 17.33 -10.30 14.22
CA ALA A 139 18.12 -10.92 15.26
C ALA A 139 18.83 -12.18 14.74
N LEU A 140 20.03 -12.41 15.24
CA LEU A 140 20.79 -13.63 15.08
C LEU A 140 20.84 -14.35 16.42
N LEU A 141 20.47 -15.63 16.43
CA LEU A 141 20.46 -16.48 17.60
C LEU A 141 21.49 -17.59 17.42
N ASP A 142 22.16 -17.94 18.51
CA ASP A 142 23.08 -19.09 18.56
C ASP A 142 22.34 -20.44 18.64
N ALA A 143 23.10 -21.53 18.72
CA ALA A 143 22.57 -22.89 18.78
C ALA A 143 21.72 -23.18 20.02
N THR A 144 21.85 -22.36 21.08
CA THR A 144 21.02 -22.43 22.28
C THR A 144 19.74 -21.61 22.14
N GLY A 145 19.59 -20.90 21.02
CA GLY A 145 18.47 -20.02 20.75
C GLY A 145 18.55 -18.71 21.51
N ARG A 146 19.75 -18.30 21.94
CA ARG A 146 19.97 -16.99 22.58
C ARG A 146 20.32 -15.95 21.53
N PRO A 147 19.70 -14.75 21.55
CA PRO A 147 20.10 -13.67 20.67
C PRO A 147 21.54 -13.24 20.97
N VAL A 148 22.42 -13.33 19.98
CA VAL A 148 23.83 -12.89 20.09
C VAL A 148 24.08 -11.55 19.40
N ALA A 149 23.25 -11.21 18.41
CA ALA A 149 23.26 -9.92 17.73
C ALA A 149 21.84 -9.54 17.32
N TRP A 150 21.55 -8.24 17.30
CA TRP A 150 20.24 -7.72 16.88
C TRP A 150 20.37 -6.29 16.35
N ALA A 151 19.41 -5.87 15.53
CA ALA A 151 19.26 -4.50 15.06
C ALA A 151 17.80 -4.17 14.76
N GLY A 152 17.49 -2.87 14.76
CA GLY A 152 16.14 -2.37 14.47
C GLY A 152 15.21 -2.44 15.69
N ARG A 153 13.91 -2.52 15.45
CA ARG A 153 12.89 -2.54 16.51
C ARG A 153 12.17 -3.88 16.56
N HIS A 154 12.15 -4.47 17.75
CA HIS A 154 11.45 -5.72 18.05
C HIS A 154 10.28 -5.43 18.99
N ARG A 155 9.06 -5.80 18.60
CA ARG A 155 7.87 -5.72 19.46
C ARG A 155 7.56 -7.02 20.18
N VAL A 156 8.15 -8.12 19.73
CA VAL A 156 8.07 -9.44 20.36
C VAL A 156 9.46 -10.04 20.42
N VAL A 157 9.75 -10.84 21.46
CA VAL A 157 11.06 -11.46 21.64
C VAL A 157 11.34 -12.42 20.46
N PRO A 158 12.47 -12.28 19.75
CA PRO A 158 12.87 -13.24 18.72
C PRO A 158 13.02 -14.63 19.33
N ALA A 159 12.29 -15.61 18.79
CA ALA A 159 12.26 -16.97 19.33
C ALA A 159 12.87 -17.98 18.34
N PRO A 160 13.71 -18.92 18.83
CA PRO A 160 14.46 -19.86 18.00
C PRO A 160 13.63 -21.00 17.40
N GLY A 161 12.46 -21.34 17.96
CA GLY A 161 11.67 -22.53 17.58
C GLY A 161 10.26 -22.24 17.08
N GLY A 162 9.76 -23.08 16.17
CA GLY A 162 8.44 -22.99 15.52
C GLY A 162 8.55 -22.85 14.01
N ASP A 163 7.44 -22.56 13.34
CA ASP A 163 7.39 -22.51 11.87
C ASP A 163 8.29 -21.41 11.28
N ASP A 164 8.74 -21.64 10.05
CA ASP A 164 9.56 -20.74 9.23
C ASP A 164 8.98 -19.33 9.10
N LEU A 165 7.66 -19.21 9.19
CA LEU A 165 6.95 -17.96 9.11
C LEU A 165 5.74 -18.02 10.05
N VAL A 166 5.66 -17.06 10.98
CA VAL A 166 4.61 -17.00 11.99
C VAL A 166 4.12 -15.57 12.15
N ALA A 167 2.80 -15.39 12.16
CA ALA A 167 2.17 -14.17 12.65
C ALA A 167 1.84 -14.33 14.14
N SER A 168 2.32 -13.41 14.98
CA SER A 168 1.95 -13.33 16.38
C SER A 168 1.04 -12.14 16.59
N ILE A 169 -0.15 -12.38 17.13
CA ILE A 169 -1.11 -11.33 17.47
C ILE A 169 -1.30 -11.31 18.98
N SER A 170 -1.23 -10.10 19.53
CA SER A 170 -1.55 -9.76 20.91
C SER A 170 -2.58 -8.64 20.93
N GLY A 171 -3.07 -8.26 22.12
CA GLY A 171 -3.94 -7.08 22.25
C GLY A 171 -3.28 -5.75 21.85
N PHE A 172 -1.95 -5.72 21.71
CA PHE A 172 -1.21 -4.47 21.42
C PHE A 172 -0.56 -4.45 20.04
N TYR A 173 -0.17 -5.62 19.50
CA TYR A 173 0.57 -5.70 18.25
C TYR A 173 0.21 -6.96 17.46
N ALA A 174 0.26 -6.85 16.13
CA ALA A 174 0.39 -7.96 15.21
C ALA A 174 1.78 -7.90 14.56
N VAL A 175 2.57 -8.97 14.70
CA VAL A 175 3.95 -9.04 14.20
C VAL A 175 4.12 -10.25 13.30
N GLN A 176 4.63 -10.02 12.09
CA GLN A 176 5.13 -11.06 11.22
C GLN A 176 6.56 -11.40 11.62
N SER A 177 6.83 -12.67 11.90
CA SER A 177 8.18 -13.20 12.07
C SER A 177 8.49 -14.19 10.96
N ALA A 178 9.70 -14.13 10.41
CA ALA A 178 10.28 -15.14 9.53
C ALA A 178 11.57 -15.67 10.15
N ARG A 179 11.87 -16.94 9.90
CA ARG A 179 13.01 -17.64 10.49
C ARG A 179 13.75 -18.44 9.43
N ARG A 180 15.07 -18.50 9.59
CA ARG A 180 15.96 -19.35 8.80
C ARG A 180 17.02 -19.92 9.73
N GLN A 181 17.27 -21.21 9.64
CA GLN A 181 18.22 -21.91 10.51
C GLN A 181 19.20 -22.72 9.66
N GLU A 182 20.49 -22.60 9.97
CA GLU A 182 21.57 -23.30 9.30
C GLU A 182 22.79 -23.36 10.23
N GLU A 183 23.49 -24.51 10.27
CA GLU A 183 24.77 -24.68 11.00
C GLU A 183 24.80 -24.17 12.45
N GLY A 184 23.68 -24.34 13.18
CA GLY A 184 23.58 -23.91 14.58
C GLY A 184 23.32 -22.41 14.77
N TRP A 185 23.07 -21.66 13.71
CA TRP A 185 22.61 -20.28 13.74
C TRP A 185 21.14 -20.22 13.33
N THR A 186 20.40 -19.31 13.97
CA THR A 186 19.04 -18.98 13.56
C THR A 186 18.95 -17.48 13.30
N GLY A 187 18.64 -17.11 12.06
CA GLY A 187 18.28 -15.75 11.68
C GLY A 187 16.78 -15.52 11.84
N VAL A 188 16.38 -14.43 12.47
CA VAL A 188 14.98 -14.04 12.68
C VAL A 188 14.76 -12.62 12.17
N GLY A 189 13.82 -12.47 11.24
CA GLY A 189 13.36 -11.17 10.75
C GLY A 189 11.94 -10.91 11.23
N GLN A 190 11.67 -9.71 11.72
CA GLN A 190 10.36 -9.30 12.21
C GLN A 190 9.87 -8.03 11.53
N VAL A 191 8.58 -7.96 11.24
CA VAL A 191 7.90 -6.79 10.67
C VAL A 191 6.62 -6.53 11.44
N LEU A 192 6.41 -5.28 11.85
CA LEU A 192 5.20 -4.84 12.54
C LEU A 192 4.05 -4.70 11.54
N LEU A 193 3.06 -5.59 11.62
CA LEU A 193 1.87 -5.54 10.77
C LEU A 193 0.88 -4.49 11.27
N ALA A 194 0.55 -4.52 12.55
CA ALA A 194 -0.34 -3.56 13.20
C ALA A 194 0.09 -3.29 14.64
N ALA A 195 -0.28 -2.12 15.14
CA ALA A 195 -0.12 -1.75 16.54
C ALA A 195 -1.39 -1.03 17.01
N ASP A 196 -1.75 -1.25 18.26
CA ASP A 196 -2.87 -0.57 18.91
C ASP A 196 -2.61 0.94 19.07
N SER A 197 -3.68 1.73 19.12
CA SER A 197 -3.61 3.18 19.29
C SER A 197 -2.88 3.65 20.56
N ALA A 198 -2.85 2.82 21.60
CA ALA A 198 -2.13 3.10 22.85
C ALA A 198 -0.60 2.90 22.74
N VAL A 199 -0.12 2.32 21.64
CA VAL A 199 1.29 2.00 21.43
C VAL A 199 2.01 3.17 20.74
N PRO A 200 3.15 3.63 21.27
CA PRO A 200 3.96 4.65 20.59
C PRO A 200 4.56 4.14 19.28
N ASP A 201 4.74 5.06 18.34
CA ASP A 201 5.30 4.84 17.01
C ASP A 201 4.48 3.89 16.10
N LEU A 202 3.16 3.78 16.33
CA LEU A 202 2.24 2.97 15.53
C LEU A 202 2.28 3.30 14.02
N GLU A 203 2.68 4.53 13.67
CA GLU A 203 2.82 5.02 12.29
C GLU A 203 3.83 4.23 11.45
N GLY A 204 4.73 3.49 12.12
CA GLY A 204 5.68 2.57 11.50
C GLY A 204 5.06 1.26 10.99
N SER A 205 3.89 0.87 11.48
CA SER A 205 3.23 -0.40 11.12
C SER A 205 2.80 -0.47 9.65
N VAL A 206 2.66 -1.69 9.11
CA VAL A 206 2.09 -1.91 7.77
C VAL A 206 0.67 -1.32 7.68
N ALA A 207 -0.16 -1.54 8.70
CA ALA A 207 -1.55 -1.06 8.78
C ALA A 207 -1.64 0.46 8.68
N ALA A 208 -0.92 1.19 9.53
CA ALA A 208 -0.94 2.66 9.52
C ALA A 208 -0.44 3.20 8.18
N ARG A 209 0.64 2.62 7.63
CA ARG A 209 1.18 3.00 6.32
C ARG A 209 0.24 2.70 5.17
N PHE A 210 -0.52 1.62 5.24
CA PHE A 210 -1.55 1.30 4.26
C PHE A 210 -2.67 2.34 4.34
N ALA A 211 -3.22 2.58 5.53
CA ALA A 211 -4.27 3.56 5.76
C ALA A 211 -3.91 4.97 5.28
N ARG A 212 -2.67 5.44 5.52
CA ARG A 212 -2.23 6.74 4.99
C ARG A 212 -2.21 6.84 3.46
N ARG A 213 -2.02 5.71 2.76
CA ARG A 213 -1.92 5.67 1.28
C ARG A 213 -3.25 5.39 0.59
N THR A 214 -4.18 4.73 1.28
CA THR A 214 -5.44 4.25 0.70
C THR A 214 -6.68 4.81 1.37
N SER A 215 -6.53 5.47 2.52
CA SER A 215 -7.63 5.88 3.40
C SER A 215 -8.46 4.70 3.92
N THR A 216 -7.91 3.48 3.89
CA THR A 216 -8.56 2.24 4.37
C THR A 216 -7.78 1.64 5.55
N GLY A 217 -8.45 1.39 6.66
CA GLY A 217 -7.87 0.70 7.82
C GLY A 217 -7.64 -0.79 7.54
N LEU A 218 -6.60 -1.36 8.16
CA LEU A 218 -6.40 -2.81 8.21
C LEU A 218 -6.49 -3.25 9.67
N GLU A 219 -7.37 -4.22 9.93
CA GLU A 219 -7.50 -4.87 11.22
C GLU A 219 -7.07 -6.33 11.09
N PHE A 220 -6.35 -6.83 12.10
CA PHE A 220 -5.80 -8.17 12.09
C PHE A 220 -6.45 -8.96 13.22
N PHE A 221 -7.01 -10.12 12.87
CA PHE A 221 -7.65 -11.01 13.83
C PHE A 221 -6.79 -12.26 14.03
N PRO A 222 -6.73 -12.80 15.26
CA PRO A 222 -6.17 -14.13 15.44
C PRO A 222 -7.00 -15.15 14.67
N PRO A 223 -6.43 -16.34 14.44
CA PRO A 223 -7.15 -17.44 13.84
C PRO A 223 -8.57 -17.65 14.39
N GLY A 224 -9.58 -17.71 13.51
CA GLY A 224 -11.00 -17.81 13.89
C GLY A 224 -11.57 -16.68 14.76
N GLY A 225 -10.84 -15.58 14.97
CA GLY A 225 -11.20 -14.48 15.87
C GLY A 225 -11.98 -13.34 15.21
N ALA A 226 -12.19 -13.39 13.90
CA ALA A 226 -13.01 -12.41 13.19
C ALA A 226 -14.49 -12.56 13.62
N ARG A 227 -15.16 -11.43 13.89
CA ARG A 227 -16.59 -11.44 14.23
C ARG A 227 -17.41 -11.79 13.00
N ALA A 228 -18.44 -12.63 13.17
CA ALA A 228 -19.33 -13.06 12.09
C ALA A 228 -20.07 -11.90 11.37
N GLU A 229 -20.16 -10.75 12.02
CA GLU A 229 -20.80 -9.53 11.50
C GLU A 229 -19.90 -8.74 10.54
N ILE A 230 -18.61 -9.08 10.45
CA ILE A 230 -17.68 -8.44 9.51
C ILE A 230 -17.79 -9.17 8.18
N GLU A 231 -18.45 -8.54 7.21
CA GLU A 231 -18.66 -9.13 5.88
C GLU A 231 -17.42 -9.06 4.97
N ASP A 232 -16.49 -8.15 5.26
CA ASP A 232 -15.26 -7.92 4.48
C ASP A 232 -14.02 -8.55 5.16
N VAL A 233 -14.13 -9.78 5.64
CA VAL A 233 -12.98 -10.53 6.17
C VAL A 233 -12.21 -11.16 5.01
N PHE A 234 -10.93 -10.79 4.89
CA PHE A 234 -10.01 -11.38 3.92
C PHE A 234 -9.04 -12.31 4.61
N ASP A 235 -9.20 -13.61 4.40
CA ASP A 235 -8.20 -14.59 4.79
C ASP A 235 -6.98 -14.46 3.86
N TYR A 236 -5.87 -13.98 4.42
CA TYR A 236 -4.62 -13.87 3.68
C TYR A 236 -3.83 -15.17 3.75
N CYS A 237 -3.69 -15.81 2.60
CA CYS A 237 -2.81 -16.94 2.38
C CYS A 237 -1.63 -16.47 1.52
N LEU A 238 -0.42 -16.89 1.86
CA LEU A 238 0.73 -16.61 0.99
C LEU A 238 0.55 -17.33 -0.34
N PRO A 239 1.23 -16.87 -1.41
CA PRO A 239 1.16 -17.52 -2.72
C PRO A 239 1.52 -19.02 -2.67
N GLU A 240 2.46 -19.40 -1.82
CA GLU A 240 2.92 -20.78 -1.58
C GLU A 240 1.86 -21.66 -0.90
N CYS A 241 0.82 -21.03 -0.35
CA CYS A 241 -0.20 -21.63 0.51
C CYS A 241 -1.53 -21.76 -0.22
N ARG A 242 -1.55 -21.61 -1.55
CA ARG A 242 -2.66 -22.09 -2.38
C ARG A 242 -2.34 -23.51 -2.83
N PRO A 243 -2.83 -24.55 -2.16
CA PRO A 243 -2.59 -25.91 -2.60
C PRO A 243 -3.49 -26.21 -3.81
N ALA A 244 -3.00 -27.01 -4.76
CA ALA A 244 -3.89 -27.71 -5.70
C ALA A 244 -4.74 -28.76 -4.95
N ILE A 245 -4.17 -29.39 -3.90
CA ILE A 245 -4.82 -30.28 -2.91
C ILE A 245 -3.95 -30.27 -1.62
N GLY A 246 -4.49 -29.98 -0.42
CA GLY A 246 -3.77 -29.98 0.86
C GLY A 246 -4.17 -28.83 1.82
N ALA A 247 -3.69 -28.83 3.07
CA ALA A 247 -3.91 -27.71 4.01
C ALA A 247 -2.92 -26.56 3.71
N ALA A 248 -3.43 -25.34 3.62
CA ALA A 248 -2.68 -24.13 3.32
C ALA A 248 -1.92 -23.62 4.56
N ASP A 249 -0.67 -23.20 4.39
CA ASP A 249 0.06 -22.39 5.39
C ASP A 249 -0.53 -20.96 5.42
N THR A 250 -1.66 -20.78 6.08
CA THR A 250 -2.30 -19.46 6.10
C THR A 250 -1.60 -18.55 7.11
N LEU A 251 -1.57 -17.24 6.81
CA LEU A 251 -1.00 -16.27 7.75
C LEU A 251 -1.91 -16.00 8.96
N PHE A 252 -3.19 -16.33 8.79
CA PHE A 252 -4.23 -16.36 9.80
C PHE A 252 -5.07 -17.61 9.51
N SER A 253 -5.24 -18.50 10.48
CA SER A 253 -5.91 -19.80 10.33
C SER A 253 -7.28 -19.87 11.00
#